data_AF-A0AAD6N573-F1
#
_entry.id   AF-A0AAD6N573-F1
#
_cell.length_a   1.000
_cell.length_b   1.000
_cell.length_c   1.000
_cell.angle_alpha   90.00
_cell.angle_beta   90.00
_cell.angle_gamma   90.00
#
_symmetry.space_group_name_H-M   'P 1'
#
loop_
_entity.id
_entity.type
_entity.pdbx_description
1 polymer ?
#
loop_
_entity_poly.entity_id
_entity_poly.type
_entity_poly.pdbx_seq_one_letter_code
_entity_poly.pdbx_strand_id
1 'polypeptide(L)'
;MDKAAKKVRTESSSDSGILEECKKETTPPPRTVAIVVDVVQNRGAIRIFEKESGEYVDGVGTEEEGFRIIIPWRDTWRFRASGVVEVGYIIANEAD
;
A
#
# COMPACT_ATOMS: atom_id res chain seq x y z
N MET A 1 -13.94 -25.95 12.06
CA MET A 1 -15.05 -25.08 11.62
C MET A 1 -14.43 -23.80 11.08
N ASP A 2 -14.21 -23.74 9.77
CA ASP A 2 -13.71 -22.52 9.12
C ASP A 2 -14.83 -21.48 9.05
N LYS A 3 -14.77 -20.49 9.94
CA LYS A 3 -15.60 -19.29 9.84
C LYS A 3 -14.95 -18.30 8.87
N ALA A 4 -14.78 -18.70 7.61
CA ALA A 4 -14.38 -17.77 6.57
C ALA A 4 -15.59 -16.95 6.14
N ALA A 5 -15.50 -15.62 6.23
CA ALA A 5 -16.54 -14.73 5.75
C ALA A 5 -16.76 -14.93 4.24
N LYS A 6 -17.99 -15.28 3.83
CA LYS A 6 -18.34 -15.46 2.41
C LYS A 6 -18.72 -14.11 1.81
N LYS A 7 -17.79 -13.48 1.09
CA LYS A 7 -18.02 -12.21 0.40
C LYS A 7 -18.86 -12.47 -0.85
N VAL A 8 -20.03 -11.83 -0.96
CA VAL A 8 -20.89 -11.89 -2.16
C VAL A 8 -20.69 -10.61 -2.93
N ARG A 9 -20.19 -10.70 -4.18
CA ARG A 9 -20.08 -9.57 -5.11
C ARG A 9 -20.61 -10.01 -6.46
N THR A 10 -21.39 -9.17 -7.12
CA THR A 10 -21.77 -9.35 -8.52
C THR A 10 -20.54 -9.09 -9.38
N GLU A 11 -19.92 -10.14 -9.91
CA GLU A 11 -18.79 -10.01 -10.83
C GLU A 11 -19.27 -9.43 -12.16
N SER A 12 -18.81 -8.22 -12.49
CA SER A 12 -19.00 -7.61 -13.82
C SER A 12 -17.78 -7.84 -14.70
N SER A 13 -17.91 -7.72 -16.02
CA SER A 13 -16.78 -7.92 -16.96
C SER A 13 -15.61 -6.96 -16.78
N SER A 14 -15.78 -5.88 -16.01
CA SER A 14 -14.70 -4.95 -15.62
C SER A 14 -14.00 -5.34 -14.30
N ASP A 15 -14.56 -6.27 -13.52
CA ASP A 15 -14.03 -6.65 -12.22
C ASP A 15 -12.65 -7.33 -12.36
N SER A 16 -12.42 -8.09 -13.43
CA SER A 16 -11.10 -8.70 -13.71
C SER A 16 -10.00 -7.66 -13.95
N GLY A 17 -10.32 -6.58 -14.67
CA GLY A 17 -9.39 -5.46 -14.89
C GLY A 17 -9.08 -4.68 -13.61
N ILE A 18 -10.10 -4.45 -12.77
CA ILE A 18 -9.93 -3.81 -11.45
C ILE A 18 -9.09 -4.69 -10.52
N LEU A 19 -9.28 -6.01 -10.57
CA LEU A 19 -8.50 -6.96 -9.78
C LEU A 19 -7.03 -6.98 -10.20
N GLU A 20 -6.74 -6.94 -11.50
CA GLU A 20 -5.36 -6.82 -12.01
C GLU A 20 -4.72 -5.48 -11.64
N GLU A 21 -5.47 -4.38 -11.71
CA GLU A 21 -4.96 -3.07 -11.29
C GLU A 21 -4.68 -3.01 -9.78
N CYS A 22 -5.53 -3.62 -8.95
CA CYS A 22 -5.29 -3.76 -7.51
C CYS A 22 -4.10 -4.67 -7.15
N LYS A 23 -3.58 -5.44 -8.13
CA LYS A 23 -2.31 -6.18 -7.99
C LYS A 23 -1.09 -5.36 -8.40
N LYS A 24 -1.24 -4.17 -9.01
CA LYS A 24 -0.08 -3.35 -9.39
C LYS A 24 0.71 -2.96 -8.15
N GLU A 25 1.89 -3.57 -8.05
CA GLU A 25 2.84 -3.32 -6.98
C GLU A 25 3.62 -2.04 -7.29
N THR A 26 3.84 -1.23 -6.26
CA THR A 26 4.66 -0.03 -6.35
C THR A 26 5.91 -0.23 -5.51
N THR A 27 7.06 0.16 -6.08
CA THR A 27 8.33 0.24 -5.36
C THR A 27 8.76 1.70 -5.34
N PRO A 28 9.08 2.27 -4.16
CA PRO A 28 9.63 3.61 -4.08
C PRO A 28 10.94 3.75 -4.89
N PRO A 29 11.32 4.98 -5.28
CA PRO A 29 12.61 5.25 -5.90
C PRO A 29 13.78 4.70 -5.06
N PRO A 30 14.92 4.37 -5.69
CA PRO A 30 16.13 3.99 -4.95
C PRO A 30 16.47 5.01 -3.88
N ARG A 31 17.03 4.53 -2.75
CA ARG A 31 17.48 5.36 -1.61
C ARG A 31 16.36 6.08 -0.86
N THR A 32 15.12 5.65 -1.07
CA THR A 32 14.00 6.00 -0.19
C THR A 32 14.27 5.48 1.21
N VAL A 33 14.30 6.37 2.21
CA VAL A 33 14.48 6.03 3.63
C VAL A 33 13.17 6.03 4.40
N ALA A 34 12.14 6.69 3.86
CA ALA A 34 10.79 6.64 4.39
C ALA A 34 9.76 6.96 3.29
N ILE A 35 8.57 6.41 3.43
CA ILE A 35 7.40 6.81 2.64
C ILE A 35 6.46 7.65 3.52
N VAL A 36 5.79 8.61 2.89
CA VAL A 36 4.80 9.47 3.55
C VAL A 36 3.46 9.21 2.91
N VAL A 37 2.49 8.77 3.69
CA VAL A 37 1.14 8.44 3.24
C VAL A 37 0.21 9.54 3.72
N ASP A 38 -0.42 10.25 2.79
CA ASP A 38 -1.46 11.22 3.14
C ASP A 38 -2.82 10.54 3.20
N VAL A 39 -3.37 10.45 4.41
CA VAL A 39 -4.70 9.89 4.69
C VAL A 39 -5.60 10.92 5.38
N VAL A 40 -5.33 12.22 5.17
CA VAL A 40 -6.14 13.31 5.76
C VAL A 40 -7.56 13.33 5.20
N GLN A 41 -7.72 13.02 3.91
CA GLN A 41 -9.03 12.89 3.23
C GLN A 41 -9.20 11.47 2.70
N ASN A 42 -9.08 10.48 3.60
CA ASN A 42 -8.83 9.10 3.21
C ASN A 42 -9.90 8.51 2.28
N ARG A 43 -9.46 7.98 1.14
CA ARG A 43 -10.28 7.20 0.19
C ARG A 43 -9.56 5.92 -0.26
N GLY A 44 -8.65 5.43 0.55
CA GLY A 44 -7.87 4.25 0.21
C GLY A 44 -7.07 3.67 1.37
N ALA A 45 -6.16 2.77 1.00
CA ALA A 45 -5.24 2.16 1.93
C ALA A 45 -3.97 1.75 1.18
N ILE A 46 -2.85 1.73 1.89
CA ILE A 46 -1.66 1.03 1.46
C ILE A 46 -1.49 -0.25 2.26
N ARG A 47 -0.93 -1.28 1.63
CA ARG A 47 -0.51 -2.52 2.29
C ARG A 47 0.91 -2.84 1.88
N ILE A 48 1.75 -3.12 2.86
CA ILE A 48 3.19 -3.32 2.74
C ILE A 48 3.48 -4.80 2.94
N PHE A 49 4.36 -5.34 2.09
CA PHE A 49 4.74 -6.73 2.08
C PHE A 49 6.25 -6.86 1.93
N GLU A 50 6.82 -7.94 2.46
CA GLU A 50 8.17 -8.37 2.09
C GLU A 50 8.19 -8.80 0.61
N LYS A 51 9.23 -8.40 -0.11
CA LYS A 51 9.37 -8.73 -1.55
C LYS A 51 9.55 -10.22 -1.78
N GLU A 52 10.45 -10.84 -1.02
CA GLU A 52 10.85 -12.24 -1.25
C GLU A 52 9.79 -13.23 -0.77
N SER A 53 9.29 -13.06 0.46
CA SER A 53 8.31 -13.99 1.04
C SER A 53 6.87 -13.65 0.65
N GLY A 54 6.59 -12.40 0.29
CA GLY A 54 5.23 -11.90 0.10
C GLY A 54 4.43 -11.78 1.39
N GLU A 55 5.06 -11.93 2.55
CA GLU A 55 4.43 -11.80 3.85
C GLU A 55 3.98 -10.37 4.11
N TYR A 56 2.83 -10.23 4.76
CA TYR A 56 2.32 -8.93 5.18
C TYR A 56 3.21 -8.35 6.29
N VAL A 57 3.68 -7.12 6.08
CA VAL A 57 4.48 -6.38 7.05
C VAL A 57 3.57 -5.44 7.84
N ASP A 58 2.89 -4.55 7.12
CA ASP A 58 2.05 -3.52 7.73
C ASP A 58 1.08 -2.89 6.71
N GLY A 59 0.27 -1.92 7.14
CA GLY A 59 -0.64 -1.17 6.29
C GLY A 59 -1.02 0.17 6.90
N VAL A 60 -1.49 1.08 6.06
CA VAL A 60 -2.11 2.34 6.50
C VAL A 60 -3.44 2.43 5.81
N GLY A 61 -4.49 2.62 6.59
CA GLY A 61 -5.88 2.54 6.16
C GLY A 61 -6.74 3.59 6.82
N THR A 62 -8.02 3.26 6.93
CA THR A 62 -9.05 4.14 7.51
C THR A 62 -8.84 4.41 8.99
N GLU A 63 -8.13 3.53 9.67
CA GLU A 63 -7.79 3.62 11.08
C GLU A 63 -6.82 4.78 11.39
N GLU A 64 -6.06 5.26 10.39
CA GLU A 64 -5.23 6.46 10.47
C GLU A 64 -5.86 7.71 9.83
N GLU A 65 -7.16 7.71 9.52
CA GLU A 65 -7.82 8.86 8.89
C GLU A 65 -7.61 10.17 9.66
N GLY A 66 -7.31 11.25 8.92
CA GLY A 66 -7.04 12.58 9.47
C GLY A 66 -5.56 12.84 9.77
N PHE A 67 -4.69 11.84 9.60
CA PHE A 67 -3.26 11.98 9.81
C PHE A 67 -2.44 11.89 8.51
N ARG A 68 -1.18 12.29 8.61
CA ARG A 68 -0.15 12.01 7.61
C ARG A 68 0.86 11.08 8.25
N ILE A 69 1.00 9.88 7.69
CA ILE A 69 1.77 8.80 8.30
C ILE A 69 3.14 8.71 7.62
N ILE A 70 4.20 8.64 8.43
CA ILE A 70 5.57 8.44 7.95
C ILE A 70 5.99 7.03 8.33
N ILE A 71 6.40 6.25 7.33
CA ILE A 71 6.82 4.86 7.50
C ILE A 71 8.28 4.76 7.10
N PRO A 72 9.21 4.45 8.03
CA PRO A 72 10.59 4.13 7.69
C PRO A 72 10.62 3.01 6.65
N TRP A 73 11.39 3.18 5.58
CA TRP A 73 11.34 2.29 4.43
C TRP A 73 12.55 1.35 4.39
N ARG A 74 12.28 0.08 4.06
CA ARG A 74 13.31 -0.91 3.73
C ARG A 74 13.19 -1.29 2.27
N ASP A 75 14.33 -1.42 1.60
CA ASP A 75 14.39 -1.81 0.19
C ASP A 75 13.89 -3.24 -0.07
N THR A 76 13.87 -4.11 0.95
CA THR A 76 13.25 -5.44 0.90
C THR A 76 11.71 -5.37 0.85
N TRP A 77 11.10 -4.22 1.10
CA TRP A 77 9.65 -4.06 1.08
C TRP A 77 9.12 -3.61 -0.27
N ARG A 78 7.86 -3.95 -0.51
CA ARG A 78 7.00 -3.47 -1.60
C ARG A 78 5.64 -3.10 -1.03
N PHE A 79 4.91 -2.22 -1.71
CA PHE A 79 3.55 -1.90 -1.29
C PHE A 79 2.57 -1.91 -2.46
N ARG A 80 1.30 -2.08 -2.13
CA ARG A 80 0.17 -1.85 -3.05
C ARG A 80 -0.72 -0.76 -2.46
N ALA A 81 -1.26 0.08 -3.34
CA ALA A 81 -2.30 1.04 -2.98
C ALA A 81 -3.66 0.53 -3.46
N SER A 82 -4.71 0.83 -2.72
CA SER A 82 -6.10 0.55 -3.10
C SER A 82 -6.94 1.79 -2.84
N GLY A 83 -7.72 2.22 -3.83
CA GLY A 83 -8.45 3.48 -3.76
C GLY A 83 -7.59 4.68 -4.18
N VAL A 84 -7.91 5.87 -3.65
CA VAL A 84 -7.16 7.10 -3.92
C VAL A 84 -6.32 7.44 -2.69
N VAL A 85 -5.01 7.27 -2.79
CA VAL A 85 -4.03 7.57 -1.74
C VAL A 85 -2.87 8.34 -2.36
N GLU A 86 -2.45 9.42 -1.71
CA GLU A 86 -1.26 10.17 -2.10
C GLU A 86 -0.06 9.67 -1.28
N VAL A 87 1.02 9.33 -1.99
CA VAL A 87 2.24 8.80 -1.39
C VAL A 87 3.43 9.63 -1.84
N GLY A 88 4.14 10.21 -0.87
CA GLY A 88 5.42 10.88 -1.05
C GLY A 88 6.60 10.00 -0.61
N TYR A 89 7.79 10.31 -1.12
CA TYR A 89 9.02 9.58 -0.80
C TYR A 89 10.06 10.52 -0.21
N ILE A 90 10.65 10.14 0.93
CA ILE A 90 11.82 10.81 1.49
C ILE A 90 13.04 10.04 1.02
N ILE A 91 13.87 10.71 0.21
CA ILE A 91 15.05 10.12 -0.41
C ILE A 91 16.30 10.68 0.29
N ALA A 92 17.23 9.81 0.66
CA ALA A 92 18.50 10.26 1.21
C ALA A 92 19.34 10.96 0.12
N ASN A 93 19.91 12.13 0.44
CA ASN A 93 20.90 12.80 -0.41
C ASN A 93 22.20 11.98 -0.45
N GLU A 94 22.99 12.13 -1.52
CA GLU A 94 24.35 11.54 -1.58
C GLU A 94 25.12 11.96 -0.35
N ALA A 95 25.75 10.98 0.31
CA ALA A 95 26.81 11.29 1.24
C ALA A 95 27.96 11.78 0.36
N ASP A 96 28.34 13.04 0.51
CA ASP A 96 29.60 13.57 0.00
C ASP A 96 30.79 12.71 0.50
#